data_AF-A0A654M453-F1
#
_entry.id   AF-A0A654M453-F1
#
_cell.length_a   1.000
_cell.length_b   1.000
_cell.length_c   1.000
_cell.angle_alpha   90.00
_cell.angle_beta   90.00
_cell.angle_gamma   90.00
#
_symmetry.space_group_name_H-M   'P 1'
#
loop_
_entity.id
_entity.type
_entity.pdbx_description
1 polymer ?
#
loop_
_entity_poly.entity_id
_entity_poly.type
_entity_poly.pdbx_seq_one_letter_code
_entity_poly.pdbx_strand_id
1 'polypeptide(L)'
;MTGLRPAETLESFNLLPIREPKKEYLSKDRKVLEHFRFPSISLRRTKKTFISIMNEDILNLVEEHGDEVLNYDKVRLTFERNHQKFYMSYCRKIFATFLRNEGVETELIDLLQGRIANSIFVRHYYRPDMSKFDEIREKLTRLHDLLVN
;
A
#
# COMPACT_ATOMS: atom_id res chain seq x y z
N MET A 1 -3.90 -4.37 0.34
CA MET A 1 -2.89 -4.89 1.27
C MET A 1 -1.69 -3.95 1.52
N THR A 2 -1.65 -2.73 0.98
CA THR A 2 -0.49 -1.82 1.12
C THR A 2 -0.60 -0.78 2.25
N GLY A 3 -1.73 -0.72 2.98
CA GLY A 3 -1.95 0.23 4.07
C GLY A 3 -2.26 1.68 3.64
N LEU A 4 -2.34 1.96 2.35
CA LEU A 4 -2.68 3.29 1.82
C LEU A 4 -4.15 3.66 2.04
N ARG A 5 -4.48 4.96 1.93
CA ARG A 5 -5.90 5.38 1.92
C ARG A 5 -6.57 4.86 0.64
N PRO A 6 -7.89 4.60 0.63
CA PRO A 6 -8.56 4.01 -0.52
C PRO A 6 -8.27 4.70 -1.86
N ALA A 7 -8.36 6.04 -1.92
CA ALA A 7 -8.05 6.80 -3.13
C ALA A 7 -6.58 6.66 -3.55
N GLU A 8 -5.65 6.71 -2.60
CA GLU A 8 -4.21 6.56 -2.85
C GLU A 8 -3.86 5.16 -3.35
N THR A 9 -4.54 4.12 -2.83
CA THR A 9 -4.42 2.73 -3.30
C THR A 9 -4.81 2.64 -4.77
N LEU A 10 -5.91 3.25 -5.18
CA LEU A 10 -6.37 3.21 -6.58
C LEU A 10 -5.46 4.01 -7.51
N GLU A 11 -4.99 5.18 -7.08
CA GLU A 11 -3.97 5.94 -7.81
C GLU A 11 -2.70 5.11 -8.04
N SER A 12 -2.24 4.41 -6.98
CA SER A 12 -1.07 3.53 -7.05
C SER A 12 -1.31 2.35 -7.98
N PHE A 13 -2.48 1.71 -7.88
CA PHE A 13 -2.86 0.59 -8.74
C PHE A 13 -2.89 0.98 -10.22
N ASN A 14 -3.38 2.18 -10.54
CA ASN A 14 -3.39 2.69 -11.90
C ASN A 14 -1.99 2.97 -12.48
N LEU A 15 -0.97 3.15 -11.63
CA LEU A 15 0.42 3.37 -12.05
C LEU A 15 1.20 2.07 -12.26
N LEU A 16 0.61 0.90 -11.98
CA LEU A 16 1.35 -0.35 -12.04
C LEU A 16 1.76 -0.70 -13.49
N PRO A 17 2.93 -1.35 -13.69
CA PRO A 17 3.52 -1.55 -15.03
C PRO A 17 2.64 -2.32 -16.02
N ILE A 18 1.71 -3.15 -15.52
CA ILE A 18 0.73 -3.89 -16.32
C ILE A 18 -0.16 -2.94 -17.16
N ARG A 19 -0.37 -1.70 -16.69
CA ARG A 19 -1.22 -0.69 -17.34
C ARG A 19 -0.44 0.28 -18.21
N GLU A 20 0.72 0.71 -17.72
CA GLU A 20 1.63 1.53 -18.49
C GLU A 20 3.03 0.93 -18.39
N PRO A 21 3.58 0.34 -19.46
CA PRO A 21 4.96 -0.16 -19.47
C PRO A 21 6.01 0.96 -19.27
N LYS A 22 5.57 2.21 -19.06
CA LYS A 22 6.41 3.34 -18.73
C LYS A 22 6.65 3.43 -17.22
N LYS A 23 7.93 3.31 -16.89
CA LYS A 23 8.67 3.88 -15.75
C LYS A 23 8.54 3.13 -14.44
N GLU A 24 9.63 2.43 -14.07
CA GLU A 24 10.34 2.42 -12.77
C GLU A 24 9.53 2.50 -11.45
N TYR A 25 8.21 2.25 -11.48
CA TYR A 25 7.33 2.44 -10.34
C TYR A 25 7.41 1.25 -9.40
N LEU A 26 7.45 0.05 -9.97
CA LEU A 26 7.88 -1.14 -9.27
C LEU A 26 9.41 -1.21 -9.33
N SER A 27 10.05 -1.36 -8.18
CA SER A 27 11.51 -1.54 -8.07
C SER A 27 11.99 -2.75 -8.89
N LYS A 28 13.27 -2.76 -9.28
CA LYS A 28 13.84 -3.81 -10.15
C LYS A 28 13.74 -5.21 -9.58
N ASP A 29 13.87 -5.33 -8.26
CA ASP A 29 13.68 -6.57 -7.50
C ASP A 29 12.20 -6.91 -7.28
N ARG A 30 11.26 -6.12 -7.80
CA ARG A 30 9.80 -6.24 -7.68
C ARG A 30 9.28 -6.17 -6.26
N LYS A 31 10.09 -5.64 -5.36
CA LYS A 31 9.81 -5.60 -3.92
C LYS A 31 8.97 -4.38 -3.53
N VAL A 32 9.20 -3.21 -4.12
CA VAL A 32 8.66 -1.97 -3.58
C VAL A 32 8.00 -1.14 -4.67
N LEU A 33 6.86 -0.52 -4.36
CA LEU A 33 6.34 0.59 -5.17
C LEU A 33 7.01 1.89 -4.73
N GLU A 34 7.70 2.53 -5.66
CA GLU A 34 8.54 3.71 -5.45
C GLU A 34 7.73 5.00 -5.72
N HIS A 35 6.79 5.30 -4.83
CA HIS A 35 5.91 6.47 -4.94
C HIS A 35 6.63 7.80 -5.06
N PHE A 36 7.83 7.90 -4.49
CA PHE A 36 8.67 9.10 -4.59
C PHE A 36 9.05 9.46 -6.03
N ARG A 37 9.00 8.52 -7.00
CA ARG A 37 9.22 8.80 -8.42
C ARG A 37 8.05 9.55 -9.08
N PHE A 38 6.88 9.55 -8.44
CA PHE A 38 5.65 10.18 -8.92
C PHE A 38 5.15 11.21 -7.90
N PRO A 39 5.94 12.26 -7.58
CA PRO A 39 5.65 13.18 -6.49
C PRO A 39 4.33 13.95 -6.68
N SER A 40 3.95 14.29 -7.91
CA SER A 40 2.68 14.97 -8.21
C SER A 40 1.44 14.14 -7.81
N ILE A 41 1.58 12.82 -7.79
CA ILE A 41 0.52 11.89 -7.41
C ILE A 41 0.63 11.57 -5.92
N SER A 42 1.82 11.22 -5.44
CA SER A 42 1.99 10.59 -4.13
C SER A 42 2.54 11.49 -3.01
N LEU A 43 3.04 12.68 -3.34
CA LEU A 43 3.61 13.64 -2.39
C LEU A 43 2.90 14.99 -2.50
N ARG A 44 1.81 15.17 -1.73
CA ARG A 44 1.08 16.44 -1.56
C ARG A 44 1.28 16.97 -0.15
N ARG A 45 0.75 18.17 0.14
CA ARG A 45 0.87 18.81 1.47
C ARG A 45 0.49 17.87 2.63
N THR A 46 -0.58 17.11 2.47
CA THR A 46 -1.14 16.19 3.48
C THR A 46 -0.91 14.72 3.20
N LYS A 47 -0.56 14.35 1.96
CA LYS A 47 -0.29 12.97 1.52
C LYS A 47 1.21 12.82 1.33
N LYS A 48 1.90 12.06 2.18
CA LYS A 48 3.35 11.84 2.05
C LYS A 48 3.66 10.36 2.05
N THR A 49 3.24 9.70 0.97
CA THR A 49 3.48 8.27 0.75
C THR A 49 4.74 8.11 -0.11
N PHE A 50 5.77 7.48 0.45
CA PHE A 50 7.06 7.33 -0.23
C PHE A 50 7.24 5.95 -0.86
N ILE A 51 6.83 4.90 -0.15
CA ILE A 51 6.95 3.51 -0.60
C ILE A 51 5.73 2.68 -0.21
N SER A 52 5.49 1.59 -0.92
CA SER A 52 4.64 0.48 -0.45
C SER A 52 5.36 -0.84 -0.67
N ILE A 53 5.27 -1.72 0.32
CA ILE A 53 5.89 -3.04 0.25
C ILE A 53 4.98 -3.99 -0.51
N MET A 54 5.56 -4.72 -1.46
CA MET A 54 4.90 -5.73 -2.29
C MET A 54 5.44 -7.12 -1.94
N ASN A 55 4.55 -8.11 -1.93
CA ASN A 55 4.88 -9.53 -1.94
C ASN A 55 4.29 -10.17 -3.22
N GLU A 56 4.63 -11.43 -3.47
CA GLU A 56 4.15 -12.14 -4.66
C GLU A 56 2.63 -12.24 -4.71
N ASP A 57 1.96 -12.44 -3.57
CA ASP A 57 0.49 -12.51 -3.51
C ASP A 57 -0.18 -11.23 -4.02
N ILE A 58 0.33 -10.06 -3.61
CA ILE A 58 -0.16 -8.78 -4.10
C ILE A 58 0.13 -8.63 -5.60
N LEU A 59 1.31 -9.03 -6.06
CA LEU A 59 1.69 -8.91 -7.48
C LEU A 59 0.80 -9.79 -8.35
N ASN A 60 0.56 -11.04 -7.95
CA ASN A 60 -0.31 -11.98 -8.66
C ASN A 60 -1.73 -11.43 -8.77
N LEU A 61 -2.29 -10.90 -7.68
CA LEU A 61 -3.63 -10.28 -7.71
C LEU A 61 -3.73 -9.10 -8.67
N VAL A 62 -2.65 -8.32 -8.81
CA VAL A 62 -2.61 -7.22 -9.78
C VAL A 62 -2.47 -7.78 -11.19
N GLU A 63 -1.64 -8.78 -11.42
CA GLU A 63 -1.45 -9.40 -12.76
C GLU A 63 -2.71 -10.09 -13.26
N GLU A 64 -3.47 -10.74 -12.38
CA GLU A 64 -4.71 -11.45 -12.74
C GLU A 64 -5.91 -10.53 -12.99
N HIS A 65 -5.95 -9.36 -12.35
CA HIS A 65 -7.13 -8.47 -12.34
C HIS A 65 -6.82 -7.02 -12.77
N GLY A 66 -5.65 -6.82 -13.37
CA GLY A 66 -5.01 -5.52 -13.56
C GLY A 66 -5.48 -4.69 -14.74
N ASP A 67 -6.48 -5.10 -15.51
CA ASP A 67 -6.74 -4.50 -16.82
C ASP A 67 -7.60 -3.22 -16.81
N GLU A 68 -8.45 -3.00 -15.80
CA GLU A 68 -9.40 -1.86 -15.81
C GLU A 68 -8.94 -0.64 -14.99
N VAL A 69 -8.82 0.54 -15.59
CA VAL A 69 -8.61 1.80 -14.83
C VAL A 69 -9.70 2.02 -13.77
N LEU A 70 -9.28 2.02 -12.51
CA LEU A 70 -10.19 2.15 -11.37
C LEU A 70 -10.18 3.58 -10.84
N ASN A 71 -11.36 4.07 -10.48
CA ASN A 71 -11.48 5.25 -9.63
C ASN A 71 -12.38 4.90 -8.44
N TYR A 72 -12.35 5.74 -7.41
CA TYR A 72 -13.03 5.44 -6.16
C TYR A 72 -14.54 5.24 -6.34
N ASP A 73 -15.17 6.06 -7.19
CA ASP A 73 -16.61 6.00 -7.43
C ASP A 73 -17.01 4.74 -8.19
N LYS A 74 -16.23 4.32 -9.18
CA LYS A 74 -16.46 3.04 -9.88
C LYS A 74 -16.49 1.88 -8.90
N VAL A 75 -15.46 1.77 -8.04
CA VAL A 75 -15.38 0.68 -7.07
C VAL A 75 -16.54 0.75 -6.07
N ARG A 76 -16.82 1.94 -5.52
CA ARG A 76 -17.93 2.16 -4.58
C ARG A 76 -19.28 1.77 -5.20
N LEU A 77 -19.56 2.25 -6.41
CA LEU A 77 -20.82 1.98 -7.12
C LEU A 77 -20.98 0.50 -7.47
N THR A 78 -19.88 -0.20 -7.79
CA THR A 78 -19.91 -1.65 -8.00
C THR A 78 -20.34 -2.40 -6.74
N PHE A 79 -19.80 -2.05 -5.57
CA PHE A 79 -20.24 -2.64 -4.30
C PHE A 79 -21.71 -2.35 -4.01
N GLU A 80 -22.15 -1.10 -4.23
CA GLU A 80 -23.56 -0.70 -4.03
C GLU A 80 -24.52 -1.46 -4.94
N ARG A 81 -24.19 -1.61 -6.23
CA ARG A 81 -24.99 -2.38 -7.19
C ARG A 81 -25.09 -3.86 -6.84
N ASN A 82 -24.05 -4.40 -6.23
CA ASN A 82 -24.01 -5.79 -5.76
C ASN A 82 -24.60 -5.97 -4.35
N HIS A 83 -25.22 -4.93 -3.78
CA HIS A 83 -25.76 -4.92 -2.41
C HIS A 83 -24.73 -5.28 -1.33
N GLN A 84 -23.45 -4.97 -1.59
CA GLN A 84 -22.35 -5.21 -0.67
C GLN A 84 -21.96 -3.91 0.06
N LYS A 85 -21.57 -4.06 1.32
CA LYS A 85 -21.10 -2.94 2.13
C LYS A 85 -19.68 -2.55 1.73
N PHE A 86 -19.46 -1.27 1.44
CA PHE A 86 -18.18 -0.75 1.00
C PHE A 86 -17.29 -0.32 2.18
N TYR A 87 -16.43 -1.23 2.64
CA TYR A 87 -15.64 -1.10 3.87
C TYR A 87 -14.15 -0.79 3.65
N MET A 88 -13.82 -0.03 2.59
CA MET A 88 -12.42 0.23 2.23
C MET A 88 -11.60 0.97 3.30
N SER A 89 -12.25 1.74 4.19
CA SER A 89 -11.54 2.38 5.31
C SER A 89 -11.02 1.37 6.34
N TYR A 90 -11.64 0.18 6.46
CA TYR A 90 -11.19 -0.88 7.35
C TYR A 90 -9.92 -1.57 6.84
N CYS A 91 -9.67 -1.63 5.53
CA CYS A 91 -8.46 -2.25 4.98
C CYS A 91 -7.18 -1.65 5.59
N ARG A 92 -7.16 -0.32 5.77
CA ARG A 92 -6.05 0.39 6.41
C ARG A 92 -5.93 0.08 7.91
N LYS A 93 -7.07 -0.08 8.61
CA LYS A 93 -7.10 -0.44 10.03
C LYS A 93 -6.60 -1.86 10.24
N ILE A 94 -7.10 -2.82 9.45
CA ILE A 94 -6.68 -4.23 9.46
C ILE A 94 -5.17 -4.33 9.24
N PHE A 95 -4.65 -3.66 8.22
CA PHE A 95 -3.21 -3.61 7.96
C PHE A 95 -2.41 -3.10 9.16
N ALA A 96 -2.79 -1.95 9.74
CA ALA A 96 -2.08 -1.37 10.88
C ALA A 96 -2.16 -2.27 12.12
N THR A 97 -3.35 -2.77 12.46
CA THR A 97 -3.57 -3.65 13.61
C THR A 97 -2.78 -4.94 13.46
N PHE A 98 -2.81 -5.56 12.28
CA PHE A 98 -2.09 -6.78 12.00
C PHE A 98 -0.57 -6.58 12.17
N LEU A 99 0.00 -5.58 11.50
CA LEU A 99 1.45 -5.31 11.62
C LEU A 99 1.84 -4.94 13.05
N ARG A 100 1.00 -4.22 13.78
CA ARG A 100 1.28 -3.89 15.19
C ARG A 100 1.27 -5.13 16.08
N ASN A 101 0.30 -6.03 15.90
CA ASN A 101 0.23 -7.30 16.64
C ASN A 101 1.42 -8.21 16.31
N GLU A 102 1.95 -8.08 15.10
CA GLU A 102 3.17 -8.71 14.64
C GLU A 102 4.46 -8.02 15.12
N GLY A 103 4.38 -7.05 16.03
CA GLY A 103 5.55 -6.39 16.62
C GLY A 103 6.20 -5.34 15.73
N VAL A 104 5.54 -4.89 14.65
CA VAL A 104 6.06 -3.79 13.83
C VAL A 104 5.84 -2.45 14.55
N GLU A 105 6.87 -1.61 14.52
CA GLU A 105 6.84 -0.30 15.15
C GLU A 105 5.82 0.65 14.50
N THR A 106 5.15 1.45 15.34
CA THR A 106 4.11 2.38 14.89
C THR A 106 4.65 3.40 13.89
N GLU A 107 5.89 3.83 14.06
CA GLU A 107 6.60 4.73 13.15
C GLU A 107 6.74 4.14 11.75
N LEU A 108 7.06 2.84 11.66
CA LEU A 108 7.17 2.14 10.38
C LEU A 108 5.80 1.95 9.75
N ILE A 109 4.79 1.60 10.54
CA ILE A 109 3.40 1.48 10.07
C ILE A 109 2.92 2.83 9.54
N ASP A 110 3.09 3.91 10.29
CA ASP A 110 2.68 5.24 9.87
C ASP A 110 3.41 5.67 8.59
N LEU A 111 4.72 5.41 8.47
CA LEU A 111 5.48 5.66 7.25
C LEU A 111 4.90 4.93 6.04
N LEU A 112 4.65 3.62 6.14
CA LEU A 112 4.08 2.79 5.07
C LEU A 112 2.68 3.26 4.68
N GLN A 113 1.95 3.77 5.66
CA GLN A 113 0.63 4.31 5.44
C GLN A 113 0.63 5.79 4.99
N GLY A 114 1.79 6.40 4.72
CA GLY A 114 1.90 7.78 4.26
C GLY A 114 1.52 8.84 5.31
N ARG A 115 1.65 8.50 6.60
CA ARG A 115 1.55 9.42 7.74
C ARG A 115 2.95 9.82 8.16
N ILE A 116 3.20 11.12 8.27
CA ILE A 116 4.42 11.60 8.91
C ILE A 116 4.11 11.75 10.38
N ALA A 117 4.73 10.91 11.20
CA ALA A 117 4.70 11.08 12.63
C ALA A 117 5.22 12.49 12.99
N ASN A 118 4.53 13.19 13.87
CA ASN A 118 4.99 14.46 14.42
C ASN A 118 6.18 14.29 15.38
N SER A 119 6.60 13.05 15.65
CA SER A 119 7.69 12.78 16.59
C SER A 119 9.03 13.27 16.03
N ILE A 120 9.82 13.88 16.91
CA ILE A 120 11.20 14.32 16.63
C ILE A 120 12.05 13.11 16.20
N PHE A 121 11.80 11.93 16.78
CA PHE A 121 12.48 10.69 16.42
C PHE A 121 12.37 10.36 14.93
N VAL A 122 11.16 10.38 14.37
CA VAL A 122 10.95 10.09 12.95
C VAL A 122 11.55 11.17 12.04
N ARG A 123 11.55 12.43 12.49
CA ARG A 123 12.10 13.55 11.70
C ARG A 123 13.63 13.58 11.65
N HIS A 124 14.30 13.15 12.72
CA HIS A 124 15.74 13.37 12.87
C HIS A 124 16.57 12.07 12.92
N TYR A 125 15.99 10.95 13.33
CA TYR A 125 16.74 9.74 13.68
C TYR A 125 16.30 8.47 12.95
N TYR A 126 15.05 8.41 12.49
CA TYR A 126 14.53 7.19 11.89
C TYR A 126 15.07 6.94 10.48
N ARG A 127 15.93 5.92 10.36
CA ARG A 127 16.44 5.40 9.08
C ARG A 127 16.13 3.90 9.05
N PRO A 128 14.98 3.48 8.49
CA PRO A 128 14.61 2.07 8.46
C PRO A 128 15.63 1.29 7.62
N ASP A 129 16.13 0.19 8.18
CA ASP A 129 16.93 -0.78 7.45
C ASP A 129 16.05 -1.55 6.46
N MET A 130 16.60 -1.88 5.29
CA MET A 130 15.90 -2.62 4.24
C MET A 130 15.55 -4.04 4.68
N SER A 131 16.30 -4.63 5.62
CA SER A 131 15.98 -5.93 6.24
C SER A 131 14.57 -5.98 6.83
N LYS A 132 14.10 -4.87 7.44
CA LYS A 132 12.75 -4.76 7.98
C LYS A 132 11.67 -4.88 6.91
N PHE A 133 11.97 -4.55 5.65
CA PHE A 133 10.98 -4.68 4.58
C PHE A 133 10.77 -6.13 4.17
N ASP A 134 11.81 -6.96 4.25
CA ASP A 134 11.68 -8.40 4.02
C ASP A 134 10.88 -9.06 5.14
N GLU A 135 11.10 -8.70 6.41
CA GLU A 135 10.24 -9.15 7.52
C GLU A 135 8.76 -8.75 7.34
N ILE A 136 8.52 -7.53 6.83
CA ILE A 136 7.16 -7.07 6.55
C ILE A 136 6.54 -7.86 5.40
N ARG A 137 7.29 -8.24 4.35
CA ARG A 137 6.74 -9.10 3.29
C ARG A 137 6.19 -10.40 3.83
N GLU A 138 6.97 -11.09 4.66
CA GLU A 138 6.56 -12.36 5.24
C GLU A 138 5.29 -12.20 6.07
N LYS A 139 5.19 -11.08 6.82
CA LYS A 139 3.96 -10.70 7.52
C LYS A 139 2.80 -10.46 6.55
N LEU A 140 3.03 -9.80 5.40
CA LEU A 140 1.98 -9.57 4.40
C LEU A 140 1.48 -10.86 3.75
N THR A 141 2.35 -11.84 3.50
CA THR A 141 1.92 -13.17 3.03
C THR A 141 1.02 -13.84 4.07
N ARG A 142 1.41 -13.82 5.36
CA ARG A 142 0.54 -14.34 6.42
C ARG A 142 -0.80 -13.59 6.53
N LEU A 143 -0.80 -12.28 6.33
CA LEU A 143 -2.04 -11.50 6.29
C LEU A 143 -2.92 -11.92 5.11
N HIS A 144 -2.33 -12.14 3.94
CA HIS A 144 -3.06 -12.63 2.77
C HIS A 144 -3.71 -13.98 3.05
N ASP A 145 -2.96 -14.93 3.61
CA ASP A 145 -3.47 -16.26 3.95
C ASP A 145 -4.66 -16.18 4.92
N LEU A 146 -4.60 -15.31 5.93
CA LEU A 146 -5.71 -15.09 6.87
C LEU A 146 -6.97 -14.48 6.24
N LEU A 147 -6.86 -13.85 5.06
CA LEU A 147 -7.98 -13.22 4.36
C LEU A 147 -8.62 -14.13 3.31
N VAL A 148 -7.88 -15.13 2.83
CA VAL A 148 -8.33 -16.07 1.78
C VAL A 148 -8.85 -17.39 2.37
N ASN A 149 -8.43 -17.74 3.59
CA ASN A 149 -9.00 -18.83 4.40
C ASN A 149 -10.33 -18.44 5.04
#